data_AF-R9IZP9-F1
#
_entry.id   AF-R9IZP9-F1
#
_cell.length_a   1.000
_cell.length_b   1.000
_cell.length_c   1.000
_cell.angle_alpha   90.00
_cell.angle_beta   90.00
_cell.angle_gamma   90.00
#
_symmetry.space_group_name_H-M   'P 1'
#
loop_
_entity.id
_entity.type
_entity.pdbx_description
1 polymer ?
#
loop_
_entity_poly.entity_id
_entity_poly.type
_entity_poly.pdbx_seq_one_letter_code
_entity_poly.pdbx_strand_id
1 'polypeptide(L)' 'MTVKSKERKLETLHMLAAADGGTGLMHEGFHVDDDTKYTREWFSWANAMFSELVLDYCGYFIER' A
#
# COMPACT_ATOMS: atom_id res chain seq x y z
N MET A 1 -9.06 -8.07 -1.87
CA MET A 1 -7.88 -8.12 -2.75
C MET A 1 -7.97 -9.30 -3.71
N THR A 2 -7.53 -9.10 -4.96
CA THR A 2 -7.81 -10.02 -6.07
C THR A 2 -6.79 -11.16 -6.21
N VAL A 3 -5.54 -10.96 -5.82
CA VAL A 3 -4.50 -11.99 -5.89
C VAL A 3 -4.53 -12.93 -4.66
N LYS A 4 -4.38 -14.24 -4.89
CA LYS A 4 -4.40 -15.26 -3.83
C LYS A 4 -3.00 -15.70 -3.36
N SER A 5 -2.00 -15.64 -4.24
CA SER A 5 -0.61 -16.01 -3.91
C SER A 5 -0.04 -15.08 -2.85
N LYS A 6 0.60 -15.67 -1.83
CA LYS A 6 1.23 -14.94 -0.73
C LYS A 6 2.47 -14.17 -1.21
N GLU A 7 3.19 -14.74 -2.17
CA GLU A 7 4.38 -14.16 -2.80
C GLU A 7 4.02 -12.85 -3.51
N ARG A 8 2.95 -12.85 -4.32
CA ARG A 8 2.50 -11.65 -5.03
C ARG A 8 2.00 -10.55 -4.10
N LYS A 9 1.38 -10.91 -2.97
CA LYS A 9 0.99 -9.93 -1.94
C LYS A 9 2.22 -9.27 -1.33
N LEU A 10 3.26 -10.05 -1.01
CA LEU A 10 4.52 -9.53 -0.47
C LEU A 10 5.24 -8.61 -1.46
N GLU A 11 5.33 -9.00 -2.73
CA GLU A 11 5.90 -8.16 -3.80
C GLU A 11 5.17 -6.82 -3.91
N THR A 12 3.83 -6.86 -3.85
CA THR A 12 3.00 -5.64 -3.90
C THR A 12 3.24 -4.75 -2.68
N LEU A 13 3.30 -5.35 -1.48
CA LEU A 13 3.57 -4.62 -0.24
C LEU A 13 4.94 -3.91 -0.28
N HIS A 14 5.98 -4.60 -0.76
CA HIS A 14 7.31 -4.01 -0.92
C HIS A 14 7.32 -2.88 -1.94
N MET A 15 6.62 -3.04 -3.07
CA MET A 15 6.50 -1.99 -4.07
C MET A 15 5.83 -0.74 -3.49
N LEU A 16 4.71 -0.91 -2.78
CA LEU A 16 3.98 0.20 -2.18
C LEU A 16 4.81 0.91 -1.10
N ALA A 17 5.49 0.15 -0.24
CA ALA A 17 6.35 0.72 0.81
C ALA A 17 7.61 1.42 0.27
N ALA A 18 8.05 1.10 -0.95
CA ALA A 18 9.19 1.76 -1.59
C ALA A 18 8.81 3.01 -2.40
N ALA A 19 7.51 3.30 -2.53
CA ALA A 19 6.96 4.40 -3.31
C ALA A 19 6.12 5.36 -2.45
N ASP A 20 6.58 5.61 -1.23
CA ASP A 20 5.88 6.43 -0.21
C ASP A 20 6.48 7.83 -0.07
N GLY A 21 7.42 8.22 -0.95
CA GLY A 21 8.09 9.52 -0.89
C GLY A 21 8.91 9.74 0.39
N GLY A 22 9.22 8.68 1.15
CA GLY A 22 9.89 8.73 2.44
C GLY A 22 8.99 9.16 3.61
N THR A 23 7.67 9.19 3.42
CA THR A 23 6.72 9.69 4.42
C THR A 23 6.23 8.61 5.39
N GLY A 24 6.35 7.33 5.04
CA GLY A 24 5.73 6.22 5.76
C GLY A 24 4.21 6.15 5.60
N LEU A 25 3.62 6.94 4.68
CA LEU A 25 2.18 6.99 4.41
C LEU A 25 1.88 6.67 2.95
N MET A 26 0.66 6.25 2.67
CA MET A 26 0.18 6.03 1.32
C MET A 26 -0.43 7.31 0.76
N HIS A 27 -0.15 7.57 -0.52
CA HIS A 27 -0.64 8.73 -1.26
C HIS A 27 -1.75 8.37 -2.26
N GLU A 28 -2.48 9.37 -2.76
CA GLU A 28 -3.52 9.15 -3.77
C GLU A 28 -2.94 8.79 -5.14
N GLY A 29 -1.79 9.37 -5.47
CA GLY A 29 -0.97 9.02 -6.61
C GLY A 29 0.44 9.56 -6.42
N PHE A 30 1.40 8.97 -7.11
CA PHE A 30 2.80 9.39 -7.14
C PHE A 30 3.34 9.32 -8.57
N HIS A 31 4.40 10.08 -8.86
CA HIS A 31 5.04 10.04 -10.16
C HIS A 31 5.95 8.81 -10.28
N VAL A 32 5.82 8.04 -11.38
CA VAL A 32 6.51 6.75 -11.54
C VAL A 32 8.04 6.86 -11.49
N ASP A 33 8.60 7.96 -11.99
CA ASP A 33 10.06 8.20 -11.98
C ASP A 33 10.56 8.94 -10.73
N ASP A 34 9.66 9.45 -9.88
CA ASP A 34 10.02 10.30 -8.71
C ASP A 34 8.87 10.30 -7.69
N ASP A 35 8.90 9.33 -6.78
CA ASP A 35 7.83 9.11 -5.79
C ASP A 35 7.69 10.25 -4.78
N THR A 36 8.69 11.13 -4.64
CA THR A 36 8.59 12.36 -3.83
C THR A 36 7.57 13.36 -4.40
N LYS A 37 7.14 13.17 -5.65
CA LYS A 37 6.06 13.91 -6.28
C LYS A 37 4.77 13.11 -6.17
N TYR A 38 4.03 13.36 -5.10
CA TYR A 38 2.76 12.71 -4.83
C TYR A 38 1.62 13.69 -4.59
N THR A 39 0.38 13.19 -4.63
CA THR A 39 -0.81 13.94 -4.24
C THR A 39 -1.38 13.40 -2.93
N ARG A 40 -1.86 14.34 -2.11
CA ARG A 40 -2.44 14.10 -0.77
C ARG A 40 -1.45 13.47 0.22
N GLU A 41 -0.83 14.34 1.00
CA GLU A 41 0.05 13.99 2.12
C GLU A 41 -0.62 13.02 3.10
N TRP A 42 -1.88 13.27 3.44
CA TRP A 42 -2.64 12.44 4.36
C TRP A 42 -3.91 11.92 3.69
N PHE A 43 -3.89 10.63 3.33
CA PHE A 43 -5.02 9.95 2.75
C PHE A 43 -5.40 8.70 3.55
N SER A 44 -6.24 8.90 4.57
CA SER A 44 -6.64 7.86 5.51
C SER A 44 -7.15 6.57 4.85
N TRP A 45 -7.89 6.68 3.74
CA TRP A 45 -8.40 5.51 3.05
C TRP A 45 -7.29 4.70 2.38
N ALA A 46 -6.32 5.34 1.72
CA ALA A 46 -5.17 4.63 1.15
C ALA A 46 -4.34 3.92 2.23
N ASN A 47 -4.13 4.59 3.38
CA ASN A 47 -3.47 4.00 4.55
C ASN A 47 -4.22 2.77 5.07
N ALA A 48 -5.55 2.84 5.15
CA ALA A 48 -6.39 1.73 5.56
C ALA A 48 -6.29 0.55 4.57
N MET A 49 -6.35 0.81 3.26
CA MET A 49 -6.23 -0.24 2.23
C MET A 49 -4.87 -0.94 2.26
N PHE A 50 -3.77 -0.20 2.50
CA PHE A 50 -2.45 -0.81 2.70
C PHE A 50 -2.42 -1.67 3.96
N SER A 51 -3.00 -1.18 5.06
CA SER A 51 -3.08 -1.93 6.33
C SER A 51 -3.91 -3.22 6.17
N GLU A 52 -5.03 -3.16 5.44
CA GLU A 52 -5.83 -4.34 5.09
C GLU A 52 -5.01 -5.38 4.31
N LEU A 53 -4.18 -4.94 3.37
CA LEU A 53 -3.29 -5.80 2.60
C LEU A 53 -2.20 -6.45 3.47
N VAL A 54 -1.64 -5.72 4.43
CA VAL A 54 -0.71 -6.28 5.43
C VAL A 54 -1.39 -7.34 6.27
N LEU A 55 -2.59 -7.07 6.77
CA LEU A 55 -3.37 -8.01 7.58
C LEU A 55 -3.69 -9.29 6.80
N ASP A 56 -4.15 -9.16 5.55
CA ASP A 56 -4.46 -10.28 4.67
C ASP A 56 -3.22 -11.12 4.34
N TYR A 57 -2.05 -10.49 4.17
CA TYR A 57 -0.78 -11.21 4.03
C TYR A 57 -0.40 -12.01 5.29
N CYS A 58 -0.69 -11.45 6.46
CA CYS A 58 -0.48 -12.08 7.76
C CYS A 58 -1.54 -13.14 8.11
N GLY A 59 -2.56 -13.33 7.27
CA GLY A 59 -3.63 -14.31 7.49
C GLY A 59 -4.80 -13.80 8.34
N TYR A 60 -4.88 -12.49 8.56
CA TYR A 60 -6.02 -11.84 9.19
C TYR A 60 -6.93 -11.25 8.12
N PHE A 61 -8.20 -11.65 8.12
CA PHE A 61 -9.19 -11.17 7.16
C PHE A 61 -10.16 -10.23 7.87
N ILE A 62 -10.40 -9.07 7.27
CA ILE A 62 -11.46 -8.16 7.75
C ILE A 62 -12.77 -8.62 7.12
N GLU A 63 -13.73 -9.02 7.96
CA GLU A 63 -15.10 -9.27 7.54
C GLU A 63 -15.80 -7.94 7.22
N ARG A 64 -16.55 -7.90 6.11
CA ARG A 64 -17.37 -6.75 5.72
C ARG A 64 -18.80 -6.91 6.18
#